data_AF-A2F4N1-F1
#
_entry.id   AF-A2F4N1-F1
#
_cell.length_a   1.000
_cell.length_b   1.000
_cell.length_c   1.000
_cell.angle_alpha   90.00
_cell.angle_beta   90.00
_cell.angle_gamma   90.00
#
_symmetry.space_group_name_H-M   'P 1'
#
loop_
_entity.id
_entity.type
_entity.pdbx_description
1 polymer ?
#
loop_
_entity_poly.entity_id
_entity_poly.type
_entity_poly.pdbx_seq_one_letter_code
_entity_poly.pdbx_strand_id
1 'polypeptide(L)'
;MEPEASKAAIAAIAALQERVMELEKEHEELLKEIDSYNAKINSRNDLIMKKSELLNDASEKAKKMLTYILECNHDLVAAREYNHSLVKEIRYLKQSFEETKDEDTEQKLKKVYAVKGDLADQMQKVSDYEDILAKYLRPAPVSETADGALMLAVADEDPKLLPQPYQDTLRTLQQLPKNFREQTLKDKIKITRALITAKNNTAEIARKIKDIQISRNSLRKKEPFDSDVKQLAAHHLLLANEMHKFEF
;
A
#
# COMPACT_ATOMS: atom_id res chain seq x y z
N MET A 1 142.01 -31.52 -33.33
CA MET A 1 140.84 -30.62 -33.42
C MET A 1 139.62 -31.51 -33.30
N GLU A 2 138.74 -31.30 -32.31
CA GLU A 2 137.33 -31.77 -32.22
C GLU A 2 136.63 -31.75 -30.83
N PRO A 3 137.25 -31.47 -29.66
CA PRO A 3 136.50 -31.50 -28.38
C PRO A 3 135.71 -30.22 -28.07
N GLU A 4 136.08 -29.06 -28.62
CA GLU A 4 135.40 -27.78 -28.36
C GLU A 4 134.09 -27.63 -29.14
N ALA A 5 134.06 -28.07 -30.41
CA ALA A 5 132.85 -28.10 -31.22
C ALA A 5 131.80 -29.08 -30.65
N SER A 6 132.25 -30.23 -30.11
CA SER A 6 131.38 -31.20 -29.44
C SER A 6 130.79 -30.66 -28.13
N LYS A 7 131.58 -29.97 -27.31
CA LYS A 7 131.09 -29.31 -26.07
C LYS A 7 130.10 -28.17 -26.37
N ALA A 8 130.36 -27.37 -27.40
CA ALA A 8 129.44 -26.31 -27.82
C ALA A 8 128.10 -26.88 -28.34
N ALA A 9 128.14 -27.98 -29.10
CA ALA A 9 126.93 -28.67 -29.57
C ALA A 9 126.10 -29.26 -28.41
N ILE A 10 126.76 -29.87 -27.41
CA ILE A 10 126.09 -30.40 -26.21
C ILE A 10 125.45 -29.26 -25.40
N ALA A 11 126.14 -28.13 -25.24
CA ALA A 11 125.58 -26.95 -24.56
C ALA A 11 124.38 -26.35 -25.31
N ALA A 12 124.41 -26.32 -26.65
CA ALA A 12 123.29 -25.87 -27.47
C ALA A 12 122.08 -26.82 -27.37
N ILE A 13 122.32 -28.15 -27.34
CA ILE A 13 121.26 -29.14 -27.12
C ILE A 13 120.64 -28.98 -25.74
N ALA A 14 121.45 -28.76 -24.69
CA ALA A 14 120.95 -28.52 -23.35
C ALA A 14 120.11 -27.22 -23.26
N ALA A 15 120.56 -26.14 -23.89
CA ALA A 15 119.80 -24.88 -23.96
C ALA A 15 118.48 -25.03 -24.74
N LEU A 16 118.47 -25.84 -25.81
CA LEU A 16 117.24 -26.16 -26.54
C LEU A 16 116.29 -27.02 -25.70
N GLN A 17 116.81 -27.99 -24.95
CA GLN A 17 116.00 -28.83 -24.06
C GLN A 17 115.37 -28.00 -22.92
N GLU A 18 116.14 -27.09 -22.31
CA GLU A 18 115.63 -26.15 -21.32
C GLU A 18 114.53 -25.26 -21.90
N ARG A 19 114.75 -24.73 -23.12
CA ARG A 19 113.74 -23.90 -23.79
C ARG A 19 112.47 -24.68 -24.15
N VAL A 20 112.59 -25.93 -24.56
CA VAL A 20 111.42 -26.80 -24.82
C VAL A 20 110.64 -27.04 -23.53
N MET A 21 111.33 -27.32 -22.41
CA MET A 21 110.66 -27.48 -21.12
C MET A 21 109.95 -26.20 -20.65
N GLU A 22 110.55 -25.02 -20.85
CA GLU A 22 109.90 -23.74 -20.56
C GLU A 22 108.63 -23.55 -21.39
N LEU A 23 108.69 -23.83 -22.70
CA LEU A 23 107.56 -23.71 -23.61
C LEU A 23 106.45 -24.73 -23.29
N GLU A 24 106.80 -25.95 -22.90
CA GLU A 24 105.83 -26.97 -22.46
C GLU A 24 105.10 -26.52 -21.19
N LYS A 25 105.84 -25.94 -20.23
CA LYS A 25 105.25 -25.39 -19.00
C LYS A 25 104.35 -24.19 -19.29
N GLU A 26 104.79 -23.25 -20.13
CA GLU A 26 103.99 -22.10 -20.56
C GLU A 26 102.71 -22.55 -21.29
N HIS A 27 102.82 -23.56 -22.16
CA HIS A 27 101.68 -24.15 -22.84
C HIS A 27 100.68 -24.79 -21.86
N GLU A 28 101.15 -25.51 -20.83
CA GLU A 28 100.27 -26.06 -19.79
C GLU A 28 99.58 -24.96 -18.96
N GLU A 29 100.30 -23.88 -18.63
CA GLU A 29 99.73 -22.71 -17.94
C GLU A 29 98.66 -22.02 -18.79
N LEU A 30 98.94 -21.80 -20.08
CA LEU A 30 97.99 -21.22 -21.03
C LEU A 30 96.73 -22.08 -21.21
N LEU A 31 96.86 -23.42 -21.27
CA LEU A 31 95.70 -24.31 -21.33
C LEU A 31 94.82 -24.17 -20.08
N LYS A 32 95.42 -24.12 -18.89
CA LYS A 32 94.67 -23.90 -17.64
C LYS A 32 93.96 -22.55 -17.62
N GLU A 33 94.59 -21.51 -18.15
CA GLU A 33 93.95 -20.20 -18.30
C GLU A 33 92.77 -20.24 -19.28
N ILE A 34 92.93 -20.87 -20.44
CA ILE A 34 91.86 -21.04 -21.43
C ILE A 34 90.66 -21.77 -20.80
N ASP A 35 90.89 -22.86 -20.08
CA ASP A 35 89.82 -23.61 -19.40
C ASP A 35 89.13 -22.75 -18.33
N SER A 36 89.89 -21.97 -17.56
CA SER A 36 89.35 -21.02 -16.58
C SER A 36 88.49 -19.93 -17.22
N TYR A 37 88.93 -19.37 -18.36
CA TYR A 37 88.16 -18.37 -19.10
C TYR A 37 86.90 -18.98 -19.72
N ASN A 38 86.98 -20.19 -20.29
CA ASN A 38 85.82 -20.90 -20.83
C ASN A 38 84.78 -21.18 -19.74
N ALA A 39 85.20 -21.62 -18.55
CA ALA A 39 84.29 -21.80 -17.42
C ALA A 39 83.61 -20.48 -17.01
N LYS A 40 84.35 -19.37 -16.96
CA LYS A 40 83.79 -18.03 -16.67
C LYS A 40 82.81 -17.57 -17.75
N ILE A 41 83.10 -17.81 -19.02
CA ILE A 41 82.22 -17.46 -20.14
C ILE A 41 80.91 -18.25 -20.04
N ASN A 42 80.99 -19.57 -19.82
CA ASN A 42 79.81 -20.42 -19.68
C ASN A 42 78.94 -19.99 -18.50
N SER A 43 79.54 -19.74 -17.33
CA SER A 43 78.82 -19.24 -16.16
C SER A 43 78.13 -17.89 -16.41
N ARG A 44 78.79 -16.98 -17.14
CA ARG A 44 78.20 -15.69 -17.52
C ARG A 44 77.06 -15.85 -18.53
N ASN A 45 77.20 -16.74 -19.50
CA ASN A 45 76.15 -17.03 -20.47
C ASN A 45 74.90 -17.58 -19.77
N ASP A 46 75.06 -18.50 -18.82
CA ASP A 46 73.94 -19.03 -18.03
C ASP A 46 73.24 -17.92 -17.23
N LEU A 47 74.01 -16.99 -16.64
CA LEU A 47 73.46 -15.88 -15.89
C LEU A 47 72.73 -14.87 -16.80
N ILE A 48 73.26 -14.61 -18.00
CA ILE A 48 72.62 -13.77 -19.01
C ILE A 48 71.30 -14.41 -19.46
N MET A 49 71.30 -15.72 -19.73
CA MET A 49 70.09 -16.46 -20.11
C MET A 49 69.01 -16.35 -19.03
N LYS A 50 69.34 -16.64 -17.76
CA LYS A 50 68.39 -16.49 -16.64
C LYS A 50 67.87 -15.07 -16.51
N LYS A 51 68.73 -14.05 -16.68
CA LYS A 51 68.32 -12.65 -16.63
C LYS A 51 67.39 -12.29 -17.80
N SER A 52 67.65 -12.82 -18.99
CA SER A 52 66.82 -12.64 -20.18
C SER A 52 65.42 -13.23 -19.97
N GLU A 53 65.33 -14.44 -19.43
CA GLU A 53 64.06 -15.10 -19.10
C GLU A 53 63.25 -14.29 -18.09
N LEU A 54 63.88 -13.85 -16.99
CA LEU A 54 63.23 -13.01 -15.98
C LEU A 54 62.74 -11.68 -16.57
N LEU A 55 63.54 -11.07 -17.44
CA LEU A 55 63.15 -9.82 -18.11
C LEU A 55 61.96 -10.03 -19.04
N ASN A 56 61.93 -11.16 -19.76
CA ASN A 56 60.83 -11.48 -20.66
C ASN A 56 59.53 -11.75 -19.88
N ASP A 57 59.58 -12.54 -18.81
CA ASP A 57 58.42 -12.78 -17.93
C ASP A 57 57.90 -11.48 -17.29
N ALA A 58 58.79 -10.62 -16.82
CA ALA A 58 58.43 -9.30 -16.31
C ALA A 58 57.78 -8.42 -17.40
N SER A 59 58.29 -8.46 -18.63
CA SER A 59 57.72 -7.74 -19.78
C SER A 59 56.33 -8.25 -20.14
N GLU A 60 56.12 -9.56 -20.17
CA GLU A 60 54.80 -10.15 -20.43
C GLU A 60 53.78 -9.79 -19.35
N LYS A 61 54.17 -9.84 -18.07
CA LYS A 61 53.33 -9.40 -16.95
C LYS A 61 52.97 -7.93 -17.07
N ALA A 62 53.93 -7.07 -17.40
CA ALA A 62 53.68 -5.65 -17.61
C ALA A 62 52.70 -5.40 -18.79
N LYS A 63 52.84 -6.15 -19.89
CA LYS A 63 51.90 -6.07 -21.02
C LYS A 63 50.49 -6.47 -20.62
N LYS A 64 50.32 -7.60 -19.91
CA LYS A 64 49.01 -8.05 -19.40
C LYS A 64 48.39 -7.01 -18.46
N MET A 65 49.19 -6.43 -17.58
CA MET A 65 48.74 -5.37 -16.68
C MET A 65 48.30 -4.11 -17.44
N LEU A 66 49.04 -3.70 -18.47
CA LEU A 66 48.66 -2.57 -19.32
C LEU A 66 47.33 -2.83 -20.06
N THR A 67 47.15 -4.03 -20.62
CA THR A 67 45.89 -4.41 -21.26
C THR A 67 44.72 -4.35 -20.27
N TYR A 68 44.88 -4.92 -19.08
CA TYR A 68 43.86 -4.87 -18.04
C TYR A 68 43.52 -3.44 -17.60
N ILE A 69 44.52 -2.57 -17.43
CA ILE A 69 44.31 -1.17 -17.08
C ILE A 69 43.55 -0.43 -18.19
N LEU A 70 43.85 -0.71 -19.46
CA LEU A 70 43.14 -0.12 -20.59
C LEU A 70 41.66 -0.55 -20.62
N GLU A 71 41.37 -1.82 -20.38
CA GLU A 71 40.00 -2.35 -20.27
C GLU A 71 39.24 -1.67 -19.12
N CYS A 72 39.84 -1.63 -17.93
CA CYS A 72 39.24 -0.94 -16.76
C CYS A 72 38.99 0.55 -17.03
N ASN A 73 39.88 1.23 -17.77
CA ASN A 73 39.70 2.64 -18.09
C ASN A 73 38.55 2.83 -19.09
N HIS A 74 38.40 1.93 -20.06
CA HIS A 74 37.26 1.93 -20.98
C HIS A 74 35.93 1.76 -20.23
N ASP A 75 35.86 0.79 -19.32
CA ASP A 75 34.68 0.55 -18.48
C ASP A 75 34.34 1.76 -17.60
N LEU A 76 35.35 2.41 -17.05
CA LEU A 76 35.18 3.60 -16.22
C LEU A 76 34.62 4.77 -17.03
N VAL A 77 35.08 4.97 -18.27
CA VAL A 77 34.53 5.99 -19.18
C VAL A 77 33.07 5.69 -19.50
N ALA A 78 32.74 4.45 -19.87
CA ALA A 78 31.36 4.03 -20.15
C ALA A 78 30.45 4.23 -18.94
N ALA A 79 30.90 3.88 -17.74
CA ALA A 79 30.16 4.09 -16.50
C ALA A 79 29.92 5.58 -16.20
N ARG A 80 30.90 6.46 -16.50
CA ARG A 80 30.74 7.92 -16.35
C ARG A 80 29.71 8.47 -17.33
N GLU A 81 29.72 8.02 -18.58
CA GLU A 81 28.74 8.44 -19.59
C GLU A 81 27.33 8.00 -19.21
N TYR A 82 27.17 6.76 -18.75
CA TYR A 82 25.89 6.24 -18.27
C TYR A 82 25.40 6.98 -17.01
N ASN A 83 26.30 7.31 -16.08
CA ASN A 83 25.93 8.13 -14.92
C ASN A 83 25.44 9.52 -15.37
N HIS A 84 26.13 10.13 -16.34
CA HIS A 84 25.73 11.42 -16.89
C HIS A 84 24.36 11.37 -17.57
N SER A 85 24.01 10.30 -18.29
CA SER A 85 22.67 10.13 -18.87
C SER A 85 21.60 9.97 -17.79
N LEU A 86 21.84 9.15 -16.76
CA LEU A 86 20.93 8.99 -15.63
C LEU A 86 20.66 10.32 -14.90
N VAL A 87 21.70 11.13 -14.69
CA VAL A 87 21.54 12.46 -14.06
C VAL A 87 20.64 13.37 -14.91
N LYS A 88 20.75 13.31 -16.24
CA LYS A 88 19.85 14.06 -17.15
C LYS A 88 18.41 13.57 -17.07
N GLU A 89 18.21 12.25 -17.08
CA GLU A 89 16.87 11.65 -16.95
C GLU A 89 16.21 12.00 -15.62
N ILE A 90 16.94 11.90 -14.51
CA ILE A 90 16.45 12.29 -13.18
C ILE A 90 16.05 13.77 -13.18
N ARG A 91 16.84 14.65 -13.81
CA ARG A 91 16.50 16.07 -13.90
C ARG A 91 15.23 16.29 -14.71
N TYR A 92 15.11 15.63 -15.87
CA TYR A 92 13.93 15.71 -16.71
C TYR A 92 12.67 15.23 -15.97
N LEU A 93 12.75 14.07 -15.30
CA LEU A 93 11.65 13.54 -14.50
C LEU A 93 11.26 14.51 -13.39
N LYS A 94 12.22 15.04 -12.63
CA LYS A 94 11.94 16.03 -11.57
C LYS A 94 11.19 17.25 -12.12
N GLN A 95 11.64 17.79 -13.25
CA GLN A 95 10.96 18.91 -13.90
C GLN A 95 9.52 18.54 -14.30
N SER A 96 9.31 17.39 -14.92
CA SER A 96 7.96 16.92 -15.29
C SER A 96 7.04 16.71 -14.08
N PHE A 97 7.60 16.30 -12.93
CA PHE A 97 6.86 16.15 -11.67
C PHE A 97 6.52 17.50 -11.02
N GLU A 98 7.38 18.51 -11.16
CA GLU A 98 7.10 19.87 -10.70
C GLU A 98 6.02 20.52 -11.57
N GLU A 99 6.11 20.38 -12.89
CA GLU A 99 5.11 20.89 -13.84
C GLU A 99 3.72 20.25 -13.67
N THR A 100 3.65 18.99 -13.24
CA THR A 100 2.36 18.28 -13.02
C THR A 100 1.74 18.52 -11.64
N LYS A 101 2.46 19.10 -10.68
CA LYS A 101 1.99 19.30 -9.30
C LYS A 101 1.13 20.54 -9.07
N ASP A 102 1.15 21.53 -9.97
CA ASP A 102 0.57 22.84 -9.64
C ASP A 102 -0.88 23.04 -10.10
N GLU A 103 -1.36 22.37 -11.17
CA GLU A 103 -2.73 22.62 -11.66
C GLU A 103 -3.72 21.49 -11.35
N ASP A 104 -3.30 20.23 -11.46
CA ASP A 104 -4.24 19.10 -11.49
C ASP A 104 -4.57 18.54 -10.10
N THR A 105 -3.65 18.66 -9.13
CA THR A 105 -3.88 18.24 -7.74
C THR A 105 -4.70 19.24 -6.93
N GLU A 106 -4.50 20.55 -7.13
CA GLU A 106 -5.26 21.57 -6.42
C GLU A 106 -6.72 21.62 -6.90
N GLN A 107 -6.96 21.46 -8.21
CA GLN A 107 -8.32 21.36 -8.75
C GLN A 107 -9.04 20.10 -8.28
N LYS A 108 -8.36 18.95 -8.19
CA LYS A 108 -8.94 17.71 -7.65
C LYS A 108 -9.31 17.86 -6.18
N LEU A 109 -8.46 18.47 -5.37
CA LEU A 109 -8.74 18.75 -3.96
C LEU A 109 -9.96 19.67 -3.79
N LYS A 110 -10.05 20.78 -4.56
CA LYS A 110 -11.21 21.68 -4.54
C LYS A 110 -12.52 20.97 -4.88
N LYS A 111 -12.51 20.09 -5.89
CA LYS A 111 -13.69 19.26 -6.24
C LYS A 111 -14.10 18.31 -5.11
N VAL A 112 -13.13 17.67 -4.44
CA VAL A 112 -13.42 16.78 -3.29
C VAL A 112 -14.03 17.56 -2.12
N TYR A 113 -13.53 18.75 -1.81
CA TYR A 113 -14.10 19.59 -0.76
C TYR A 113 -15.51 20.08 -1.11
N ALA A 114 -15.77 20.46 -2.36
CA ALA A 114 -17.11 20.84 -2.82
C ALA A 114 -18.11 19.69 -2.67
N VAL A 115 -17.75 18.48 -3.11
CA VAL A 115 -18.60 17.28 -2.98
C VAL A 115 -18.86 16.92 -1.52
N LYS A 116 -17.88 17.11 -0.63
CA LYS A 116 -18.09 16.89 0.82
C LYS A 116 -19.07 17.91 1.42
N GLY A 117 -19.01 19.17 1.00
CA GLY A 117 -19.96 20.20 1.39
C GLY A 117 -21.38 19.84 0.94
N ASP A 118 -21.54 19.52 -0.34
CA ASP A 118 -22.84 19.13 -0.91
C ASP A 118 -23.43 17.89 -0.22
N LEU A 119 -22.57 16.92 0.14
CA LEU A 119 -23.00 15.72 0.86
C LEU A 119 -23.51 16.06 2.27
N ALA A 120 -22.82 16.95 3.00
CA ALA A 120 -23.26 17.39 4.32
C ALA A 120 -24.62 18.11 4.24
N ASP A 121 -24.80 18.99 3.25
CA ASP A 121 -26.07 19.68 3.01
C ASP A 121 -27.21 18.71 2.67
N GLN A 122 -26.94 17.66 1.88
CA GLN A 122 -27.92 16.63 1.58
C GLN A 122 -28.27 15.78 2.79
N MET A 123 -27.29 15.42 3.62
CA MET A 123 -27.54 14.68 4.87
C MET A 123 -28.39 15.50 5.85
N GLN A 124 -28.14 16.80 5.97
CA GLN A 124 -28.97 17.69 6.78
C GLN A 124 -30.40 17.75 6.27
N LYS A 125 -30.60 17.92 4.96
CA LYS A 125 -31.94 17.92 4.35
C LYS A 125 -32.68 16.60 4.60
N VAL A 126 -31.99 15.46 4.51
CA VAL A 126 -32.60 14.15 4.81
C VAL A 126 -33.06 14.10 6.27
N SER A 127 -32.22 14.55 7.21
CA SER A 127 -32.61 14.65 8.63
C SER A 127 -33.84 15.54 8.82
N ASP A 128 -33.88 16.71 8.18
CA ASP A 128 -35.02 17.63 8.28
C ASP A 128 -36.31 16.99 7.73
N TYR A 129 -36.22 16.23 6.63
CA TYR A 129 -37.36 15.49 6.08
C TYR A 129 -37.82 14.36 7.00
N GLU A 130 -36.90 13.65 7.64
CA GLU A 130 -37.21 12.59 8.62
C GLU A 130 -37.95 13.17 9.82
N ASP A 131 -37.54 14.34 10.32
CA ASP A 131 -38.22 15.06 11.40
C ASP A 131 -39.62 15.53 11.00
N ILE A 132 -39.80 16.02 9.76
CA ILE A 132 -41.11 16.41 9.23
C ILE A 132 -42.02 15.18 9.11
N LEU A 133 -41.50 14.06 8.62
CA LEU A 133 -42.23 12.79 8.54
C LEU A 133 -42.66 12.31 9.92
N ALA A 134 -41.75 12.36 10.91
CA ALA A 134 -42.05 12.00 12.30
C ALA A 134 -43.20 12.84 12.87
N LYS A 135 -43.21 14.15 12.61
CA LYS A 135 -44.30 15.06 13.04
C LYS A 135 -45.61 14.75 12.32
N TYR A 136 -45.56 14.50 11.02
CA TYR A 136 -46.76 14.25 10.22
C TYR A 136 -47.39 12.90 10.54
N LEU A 137 -46.59 11.87 10.86
CA LEU A 137 -47.05 10.50 11.07
C LEU A 137 -47.48 10.21 12.52
N ARG A 138 -47.51 11.22 13.40
CA ARG A 138 -48.05 11.04 14.77
C ARG A 138 -49.54 10.62 14.73
N PRO A 139 -49.96 9.70 15.62
CA PRO A 139 -51.37 9.32 15.75
C PRO A 139 -52.23 10.52 16.17
N ALA A 140 -53.50 10.52 15.77
CA ALA A 140 -54.44 11.58 16.15
C ALA A 140 -54.72 11.54 17.68
N PRO A 141 -54.81 12.68 18.38
CA PRO A 141 -55.15 12.68 19.80
C PRO A 141 -56.62 12.29 20.02
N VAL A 142 -56.89 11.35 20.93
CA VAL A 142 -58.26 10.97 21.35
C VAL A 142 -58.63 11.70 22.63
N SER A 143 -59.26 12.86 22.46
CA SER A 143 -59.86 13.75 23.47
C SER A 143 -58.92 14.37 24.52
N GLU A 144 -59.22 15.61 24.90
CA GLU A 144 -58.42 16.47 25.81
C GLU A 144 -58.63 16.19 27.31
N THR A 145 -59.45 15.20 27.68
CA THR A 145 -59.79 14.94 29.09
C THR A 145 -58.94 13.82 29.69
N ALA A 146 -58.25 14.15 30.79
CA ALA A 146 -57.32 13.29 31.54
C ALA A 146 -57.90 11.94 32.00
N ASP A 147 -59.23 11.78 32.07
CA ASP A 147 -59.90 10.52 32.43
C ASP A 147 -59.80 9.43 31.36
N GLY A 148 -59.59 9.78 30.09
CA GLY A 148 -59.42 8.79 29.02
C GLY A 148 -58.12 7.99 29.15
N ALA A 149 -57.06 8.61 29.66
CA ALA A 149 -55.74 8.00 29.84
C ALA A 149 -55.69 7.03 31.02
N LEU A 150 -56.53 7.22 32.06
CA LEU A 150 -56.55 6.38 33.26
C LEU A 150 -57.39 5.10 33.12
N MET A 151 -58.37 5.08 32.21
CA MET A 151 -59.27 3.92 32.04
C MET A 151 -58.75 2.83 31.07
N LEU A 152 -57.59 3.04 30.43
CA LEU A 152 -57.08 2.23 29.31
C LEU A 152 -55.92 1.30 29.67
N ALA A 153 -55.52 1.22 30.95
CA ALA A 153 -54.40 0.38 31.42
C ALA A 153 -54.70 -1.14 31.43
N VAL A 154 -55.86 -1.59 30.92
CA VAL A 154 -56.34 -2.99 31.04
C VAL A 154 -56.79 -3.58 29.70
N ALA A 155 -56.44 -2.98 28.56
CA ALA A 155 -56.61 -3.68 27.29
C ALA A 155 -55.40 -4.62 27.11
N ASP A 156 -55.59 -5.90 27.47
CA ASP A 156 -54.64 -6.97 27.14
C ASP A 156 -54.15 -6.79 25.71
N GLU A 157 -52.83 -6.81 25.51
CA GLU A 157 -52.13 -6.59 24.25
C GLU A 157 -52.39 -7.71 23.21
N ASP A 158 -53.58 -8.30 23.15
CA ASP A 158 -53.89 -9.40 22.25
C ASP A 158 -54.37 -8.86 20.88
N PRO A 159 -53.53 -8.90 19.82
CA PRO A 159 -53.87 -8.41 18.48
C PRO A 159 -55.03 -9.16 17.81
N LYS A 160 -55.57 -10.20 18.46
CA LYS A 160 -56.73 -10.97 17.99
C LYS A 160 -58.09 -10.32 18.32
N LEU A 161 -58.11 -9.32 19.21
CA LEU A 161 -59.34 -8.64 19.63
C LEU A 161 -59.76 -7.48 18.69
N LEU A 162 -58.91 -7.12 17.72
CA LEU A 162 -59.16 -6.03 16.78
C LEU A 162 -60.04 -6.47 15.59
N PRO A 163 -61.07 -5.69 15.21
CA PRO A 163 -61.79 -5.90 13.95
C PRO A 163 -60.87 -5.73 12.74
N GLN A 164 -61.08 -6.50 11.67
CA GLN A 164 -60.51 -6.19 10.35
C GLN A 164 -61.17 -4.89 9.86
N PRO A 165 -60.43 -3.83 9.47
CA PRO A 165 -59.07 -3.76 8.90
C PRO A 165 -57.93 -3.38 9.88
N TYR A 166 -58.23 -3.11 11.16
CA TYR A 166 -57.25 -2.61 12.13
C TYR A 166 -56.21 -3.67 12.49
N GLN A 167 -56.61 -4.94 12.54
CA GLN A 167 -55.74 -6.08 12.79
C GLN A 167 -54.65 -6.23 11.72
N ASP A 168 -54.98 -6.05 10.44
CA ASP A 168 -54.03 -6.20 9.33
C ASP A 168 -53.00 -5.07 9.34
N THR A 169 -53.43 -3.85 9.69
CA THR A 169 -52.51 -2.73 9.89
C THR A 169 -51.59 -2.93 11.10
N LEU A 170 -52.09 -3.52 12.19
CA LEU A 170 -51.26 -3.79 13.36
C LEU A 170 -50.19 -4.85 13.06
N ARG A 171 -50.57 -5.96 12.39
CA ARG A 171 -49.64 -7.01 11.99
C ARG A 171 -48.56 -6.50 11.05
N THR A 172 -48.92 -5.67 10.07
CA THR A 172 -47.95 -5.07 9.16
C THR A 172 -47.01 -4.10 9.89
N LEU A 173 -47.50 -3.29 10.85
CA LEU A 173 -46.64 -2.43 11.67
C LEU A 173 -45.69 -3.21 12.60
N GLN A 174 -46.11 -4.37 13.12
CA GLN A 174 -45.28 -5.21 14.00
C GLN A 174 -44.14 -5.92 13.25
N GLN A 175 -44.34 -6.26 11.98
CA GLN A 175 -43.33 -6.93 11.15
C GLN A 175 -42.28 -5.98 10.56
N LEU A 176 -42.55 -4.68 10.58
CA LEU A 176 -41.65 -3.67 10.03
C LEU A 176 -40.54 -3.30 11.03
N PRO A 177 -39.32 -3.05 10.54
CA PRO A 177 -38.23 -2.61 11.40
C PRO A 177 -38.52 -1.23 11.99
N LYS A 178 -38.21 -1.09 13.29
CA LYS A 178 -38.60 0.08 14.09
C LYS A 178 -37.65 1.27 13.95
N ASN A 179 -36.36 1.02 13.68
CA ASN A 179 -35.35 2.07 13.46
C ASN A 179 -35.47 2.61 12.03
N PHE A 180 -36.21 3.69 11.81
CA PHE A 180 -36.46 4.25 10.47
C PHE A 180 -35.17 4.72 9.79
N ARG A 181 -34.30 5.42 10.54
CA ARG A 181 -33.06 6.05 10.01
C ARG A 181 -32.13 5.08 9.28
N GLU A 182 -31.98 3.88 9.82
CA GLU A 182 -31.02 2.87 9.37
C GLU A 182 -31.52 2.02 8.20
N GLN A 183 -32.80 2.17 7.79
CA GLN A 183 -33.39 1.31 6.76
C GLN A 183 -33.08 1.77 5.34
N THR A 184 -33.15 0.81 4.41
CA THR A 184 -33.07 1.09 2.97
C THR A 184 -34.25 1.95 2.50
N LEU A 185 -34.08 2.71 1.42
CA LEU A 185 -35.15 3.55 0.84
C LEU A 185 -36.43 2.75 0.53
N LYS A 186 -36.27 1.50 0.07
CA LYS A 186 -37.41 0.62 -0.22
C LYS A 186 -38.22 0.30 1.04
N ASP A 187 -37.54 0.11 2.16
CA ASP A 187 -38.20 -0.19 3.43
C ASP A 187 -38.74 1.07 4.10
N LYS A 188 -38.04 2.22 3.99
CA LYS A 188 -38.59 3.54 4.40
C LYS A 188 -39.93 3.82 3.73
N ILE A 189 -40.05 3.57 2.42
CA ILE A 189 -41.34 3.74 1.69
C ILE A 189 -42.42 2.80 2.24
N LYS A 190 -42.10 1.53 2.53
CA LYS A 190 -43.06 0.57 3.10
C LYS A 190 -43.51 1.02 4.50
N ILE A 191 -42.58 1.46 5.35
CA ILE A 191 -42.86 1.96 6.69
C ILE A 191 -43.79 3.18 6.62
N THR A 192 -43.44 4.17 5.78
CA THR A 192 -44.27 5.37 5.60
C THR A 192 -45.68 5.04 5.13
N ARG A 193 -45.83 4.11 4.18
CA ARG A 193 -47.16 3.67 3.72
C ARG A 193 -47.97 3.00 4.82
N ALA A 194 -47.37 2.09 5.57
CA ALA A 194 -48.04 1.41 6.68
C ALA A 194 -48.44 2.41 7.79
N LEU A 195 -47.57 3.37 8.11
CA LEU A 195 -47.86 4.43 9.08
C LEU A 195 -48.95 5.40 8.61
N ILE A 196 -49.02 5.72 7.31
CA ILE A 196 -50.13 6.52 6.76
C ILE A 196 -51.45 5.77 6.91
N THR A 197 -51.49 4.47 6.59
CA THR A 197 -52.70 3.67 6.76
C THR A 197 -53.11 3.58 8.24
N ALA A 198 -52.15 3.39 9.14
CA ALA A 198 -52.41 3.40 10.59
C ALA A 198 -52.88 4.77 11.10
N LYS A 199 -52.32 5.87 10.60
CA LYS A 199 -52.79 7.23 10.90
C LYS A 199 -54.22 7.47 10.43
N ASN A 200 -54.57 7.01 9.22
CA ASN A 200 -55.93 7.15 8.71
C ASN A 200 -56.93 6.33 9.55
N ASN A 201 -56.54 5.12 9.95
CA ASN A 201 -57.32 4.26 10.83
C ASN A 201 -57.51 4.88 12.22
N THR A 202 -56.45 5.41 12.84
CA THR A 202 -56.55 6.11 14.13
C THR A 202 -57.41 7.37 14.04
N ALA A 203 -57.31 8.14 12.94
CA ALA A 203 -58.16 9.31 12.71
C ALA A 203 -59.64 8.96 12.46
N GLU A 204 -59.94 7.80 11.86
CA GLU A 204 -61.29 7.29 11.69
C GLU A 204 -61.88 6.86 13.05
N ILE A 205 -61.12 6.13 13.86
CA ILE A 205 -61.51 5.74 15.21
C ILE A 205 -61.76 6.99 16.08
N ALA A 206 -60.84 7.96 16.04
CA ALA A 206 -60.98 9.22 16.77
C ALA A 206 -62.23 10.01 16.34
N ARG A 207 -62.57 10.02 15.04
CA ARG A 207 -63.82 10.60 14.53
C ARG A 207 -65.05 9.86 15.06
N LYS A 208 -65.09 8.53 14.99
CA LYS A 208 -66.20 7.72 15.55
C LYS A 208 -66.39 7.99 17.04
N ILE A 209 -65.31 8.06 17.82
CA ILE A 209 -65.36 8.42 19.24
C ILE A 209 -65.97 9.82 19.42
N LYS A 210 -65.52 10.81 18.65
CA LYS A 210 -66.03 12.18 18.70
C LYS A 210 -67.52 12.26 18.33
N ASP A 211 -67.95 11.54 17.30
CA ASP A 211 -69.33 11.52 16.84
C ASP A 211 -70.27 10.90 17.89
N ILE A 212 -69.83 9.83 18.57
CA ILE A 212 -70.55 9.22 19.69
C ILE A 212 -70.62 10.20 20.87
N GLN A 213 -69.52 10.91 21.18
CA GLN A 213 -69.49 11.93 22.24
C GLN A 213 -70.44 13.10 21.95
N ILE A 214 -70.47 13.61 20.71
CA ILE A 214 -71.37 14.69 20.29
C ILE A 214 -72.83 14.23 20.37
N SER A 215 -73.15 13.05 19.84
CA SER A 215 -74.50 12.45 19.89
C SER A 215 -74.98 12.21 21.31
N ARG A 216 -74.06 11.90 22.24
CA ARG A 216 -74.37 11.76 23.65
C ARG A 216 -74.66 13.09 24.34
N ASN A 217 -73.87 14.12 24.03
CA ASN A 217 -74.07 15.46 24.58
C ASN A 217 -75.40 16.08 24.13
N SER A 218 -75.86 15.77 22.93
CA SER A 218 -77.18 16.21 22.44
C SER A 218 -78.36 15.45 23.09
N LEU A 219 -78.16 14.19 23.49
CA LEU A 219 -79.20 13.34 24.11
C LEU A 219 -79.41 13.56 25.63
N ARG A 220 -78.60 14.37 26.31
CA ARG A 220 -78.67 14.69 27.77
C ARG A 220 -78.76 13.48 28.72
N LYS A 221 -78.50 12.25 28.27
CA LYS A 221 -78.44 11.06 29.13
C LYS A 221 -77.02 10.87 29.67
N LYS A 222 -76.86 10.90 30.99
CA LYS A 222 -75.59 10.64 31.71
C LYS A 222 -75.49 9.16 32.12
N GLU A 223 -75.54 8.24 31.16
CA GLU A 223 -75.18 6.84 31.46
C GLU A 223 -73.65 6.66 31.46
N PRO A 224 -73.06 5.76 32.26
CA PRO A 224 -71.62 5.51 32.24
C PRO A 224 -71.14 5.13 30.83
N PHE A 225 -69.89 5.50 30.49
CA PHE A 225 -69.30 5.29 29.16
C PHE A 225 -69.70 3.96 28.52
N ASP A 226 -70.35 4.07 27.36
CA ASP A 226 -70.80 2.95 26.55
C ASP A 226 -69.63 2.03 26.23
N SER A 227 -69.87 0.71 26.27
CA SER A 227 -68.85 -0.32 26.02
C SER A 227 -68.11 -0.06 24.70
N ASP A 228 -68.83 0.48 23.72
CA ASP A 228 -68.34 0.80 22.38
C ASP A 228 -67.27 1.90 22.36
N VAL A 229 -67.42 2.95 23.18
CA VAL A 229 -66.42 4.04 23.27
C VAL A 229 -65.14 3.52 23.91
N LYS A 230 -65.25 2.66 24.93
CA LYS A 230 -64.10 2.02 25.57
C LYS A 230 -63.38 1.08 24.61
N GLN A 231 -64.13 0.29 23.84
CA GLN A 231 -63.56 -0.62 22.85
C GLN A 231 -62.85 0.16 21.72
N LEU A 232 -63.46 1.22 21.19
CA LEU A 232 -62.83 2.08 20.19
C LEU A 232 -61.59 2.80 20.72
N ALA A 233 -61.61 3.27 21.97
CA ALA A 233 -60.45 3.88 22.60
C ALA A 233 -59.29 2.88 22.80
N ALA A 234 -59.59 1.63 23.17
CA ALA A 234 -58.59 0.56 23.24
C ALA A 234 -57.97 0.26 21.87
N HIS A 235 -58.79 0.20 20.81
CA HIS A 235 -58.30 -0.01 19.44
C HIS A 235 -57.37 1.12 18.98
N HIS A 236 -57.73 2.37 19.31
CA HIS A 236 -56.89 3.53 19.01
C HIS A 236 -55.53 3.43 19.72
N LEU A 237 -55.53 3.06 21.00
CA LEU A 237 -54.32 3.01 21.82
C LEU A 237 -53.35 1.92 21.34
N LEU A 238 -53.83 0.75 20.96
CA LEU A 238 -52.99 -0.32 20.40
C LEU A 238 -52.26 0.13 19.12
N LEU A 239 -52.98 0.78 18.20
CA LEU A 239 -52.37 1.32 16.98
C LEU A 239 -51.42 2.49 17.28
N ALA A 240 -51.80 3.40 18.18
CA ALA A 240 -50.97 4.54 18.56
C ALA A 240 -49.65 4.09 19.23
N ASN A 241 -49.71 3.11 20.13
CA ASN A 241 -48.52 2.55 20.78
C ASN A 241 -47.57 1.90 19.78
N GLU A 242 -48.08 1.13 18.82
CA GLU A 242 -47.22 0.57 17.76
C GLU A 242 -46.65 1.62 16.82
N MET A 243 -47.37 2.72 16.55
CA MET A 243 -46.85 3.85 15.79
C MET A 243 -45.75 4.60 16.56
N HIS A 244 -45.85 4.71 17.88
CA HIS A 244 -44.83 5.34 18.74
C HIS A 244 -43.54 4.53 18.88
N LYS A 245 -43.56 3.22 18.60
CA LYS A 245 -42.36 2.38 18.60
C LYS A 245 -41.41 2.66 17.44
N PHE A 246 -41.79 3.45 16.44
CA PHE A 246 -40.91 3.79 15.32
C PHE A 246 -39.99 4.96 15.69
N GLU A 247 -38.69 4.70 15.65
CA GLU A 247 -37.63 5.67 15.91
C GLU A 247 -37.27 6.38 14.59
N PHE A 248 -37.65 7.65 14.51
CA PHE A 248 -37.41 8.52 13.36
C PHE A 248 -36.14 9.31 13.47
#